data_AF-A0A816XBN5-F1
#
_entry.id   AF-A0A816XBN5-F1
#
_cell.length_a   1.000
_cell.length_b   1.000
_cell.length_c   1.000
_cell.angle_alpha   90.00
_cell.angle_beta   90.00
_cell.angle_gamma   90.00
#
_symmetry.space_group_name_H-M   'P 1'
#
loop_
_entity.id
_entity.type
_entity.pdbx_description
1 polymer ?
#
loop_
_entity_poly.entity_id
_entity_poly.type
_entity_poly.pdbx_seq_one_letter_code
_entity_poly.pdbx_strand_id
1 'polypeptide(L)'
;MECFICLQEVPGDLLPMLIEMSDSHTNLGLTSKPLIHVHVYSRKPSLMDRQRDSPYFDSNESLVTIHYNPCLDSSAQHISPDDRVLWTPCPTDAGKGALTVMTTSGLTVVNVHVPYDNQAATLLLSNIPWPENSNGFVCVGDMNRYSKGLMKMIAEVTDDKRGTHQLYPIKTEKPTRVGLEHDGTHNKTFIDYFVISASLKGLANYPAIVFDDIGDISDHYPILLEFKDQ
;
A
#
# COMPACT_ATOMS: atom_id res chain seq x y z
N MET A 1 -10.62 -7.31 -15.00
CA MET A 1 -10.52 -7.18 -13.53
C MET A 1 -9.22 -6.46 -13.24
N GLU A 2 -9.24 -5.29 -12.60
CA GLU A 2 -8.00 -4.61 -12.22
C GLU A 2 -7.48 -5.19 -10.89
N CYS A 3 -6.17 -5.48 -10.84
CA CYS A 3 -5.49 -6.02 -9.66
C CYS A 3 -4.29 -5.13 -9.31
N PHE A 4 -4.03 -5.01 -8.00
CA PHE A 4 -2.93 -4.19 -7.49
C PHE A 4 -2.11 -4.96 -6.45
N ILE A 5 -0.79 -4.89 -6.56
CA ILE A 5 0.14 -5.31 -5.51
C ILE A 5 0.82 -4.05 -4.97
N CYS A 6 0.69 -3.80 -3.67
CA CYS A 6 1.29 -2.64 -3.00
C CYS A 6 2.36 -3.13 -2.03
N LEU A 7 3.61 -2.73 -2.26
CA LEU A 7 4.76 -3.06 -1.43
C LEU A 7 5.31 -1.79 -0.77
N GLN A 8 5.72 -1.90 0.48
CA GLN A 8 6.35 -0.85 1.28
C GLN A 8 7.79 -1.26 1.65
N GLU A 9 8.64 -0.27 1.95
CA GLU A 9 10.04 -0.46 2.35
C GLU A 9 10.85 -1.38 1.41
N VAL A 10 10.54 -1.42 0.10
CA VAL A 10 11.26 -2.30 -0.85
C VAL A 10 12.70 -1.78 -1.02
N PRO A 11 13.73 -2.55 -0.68
CA PRO A 11 15.12 -2.19 -0.93
C PRO A 11 15.37 -1.86 -2.40
N GLY A 12 16.14 -0.79 -2.68
CA GLY A 12 16.41 -0.33 -4.04
C GLY A 12 17.06 -1.40 -4.93
N ASP A 13 17.89 -2.27 -4.36
CA ASP A 13 18.56 -3.38 -5.04
C ASP A 13 17.61 -4.53 -5.44
N LEU A 14 16.40 -4.59 -4.88
CA LEU A 14 15.35 -5.53 -5.31
C LEU A 14 14.50 -5.01 -6.47
N LEU A 15 14.54 -3.71 -6.78
CA LEU A 15 13.72 -3.13 -7.85
C LEU A 15 14.01 -3.75 -9.23
N PRO A 16 15.27 -3.96 -9.65
CA PRO A 16 15.55 -4.59 -10.94
C PRO A 16 14.96 -5.99 -11.05
N MET A 17 15.03 -6.78 -9.96
CA MET A 17 14.45 -8.12 -9.90
C MET A 17 12.93 -8.08 -10.01
N LEU A 18 12.25 -7.14 -9.32
CA LEU A 18 10.80 -6.95 -9.43
C LEU A 18 10.38 -6.58 -10.87
N ILE A 19 11.15 -5.71 -11.52
CA ILE A 19 10.91 -5.31 -12.92
C ILE A 19 11.12 -6.52 -13.84
N GLU A 20 12.18 -7.29 -13.65
CA GLU A 20 12.45 -8.51 -14.44
C GLU A 20 11.36 -9.57 -14.23
N MET A 21 10.90 -9.80 -13.00
CA MET A 21 9.80 -10.74 -12.73
C MET A 21 8.51 -10.32 -13.44
N SER A 22 8.20 -9.03 -13.44
CA SER A 22 7.06 -8.47 -14.19
C SER A 22 7.24 -8.58 -15.70
N ASP A 23 8.44 -8.32 -16.22
CA ASP A 23 8.74 -8.42 -17.65
C ASP A 23 8.76 -9.88 -18.13
N SER A 24 9.21 -10.82 -17.30
CA SER A 24 9.23 -12.27 -17.63
C SER A 24 7.84 -12.86 -17.83
N HIS A 25 6.79 -12.28 -17.22
CA HIS A 25 5.39 -12.67 -17.46
C HIS A 25 4.98 -12.50 -18.93
N THR A 26 5.66 -11.63 -19.70
CA THR A 26 5.42 -11.45 -21.13
C THR A 26 5.94 -12.61 -21.99
N ASN A 27 6.93 -13.37 -21.51
CA ASN A 27 7.52 -14.51 -22.23
C ASN A 27 6.74 -15.82 -22.08
N LEU A 28 5.72 -15.85 -21.22
CA LEU A 28 4.84 -17.00 -20.97
C LEU A 28 3.53 -16.97 -21.79
N GLY A 29 3.42 -16.06 -22.76
CA GLY A 29 2.22 -15.93 -23.61
C GLY A 29 1.05 -15.22 -22.93
N LEU A 30 1.27 -14.62 -21.75
CA LEU A 30 0.31 -13.75 -21.08
C LEU A 30 0.51 -12.31 -21.57
N THR A 31 -0.56 -11.66 -22.06
CA THR A 31 -0.47 -10.50 -22.95
C THR A 31 -0.65 -9.13 -22.31
N SER A 32 -0.98 -9.05 -21.02
CA SER A 32 -0.98 -7.77 -20.29
C SER A 32 0.34 -7.59 -19.55
N LYS A 33 1.19 -6.68 -20.01
CA LYS A 33 2.36 -6.24 -19.24
C LYS A 33 1.88 -5.49 -17.98
N PRO A 34 2.27 -5.90 -16.76
CA PRO A 34 1.98 -5.12 -15.56
C PRO A 34 2.61 -3.73 -15.66
N LEU A 35 1.93 -2.71 -15.13
CA LEU A 35 2.50 -1.39 -14.93
C LEU A 35 3.06 -1.30 -13.51
N ILE A 36 4.36 -1.01 -13.40
CA ILE A 36 5.02 -0.84 -12.09
C ILE A 36 5.22 0.65 -11.85
N HIS A 37 4.60 1.15 -10.79
CA HIS A 37 4.76 2.51 -10.30
C HIS A 37 5.68 2.49 -9.08
N VAL A 38 6.78 3.23 -9.11
CA VAL A 38 7.80 3.23 -8.05
C VAL A 38 8.07 4.65 -7.59
N HIS A 39 8.14 4.85 -6.27
CA HIS A 39 8.80 6.01 -5.69
C HIS A 39 9.92 5.56 -4.75
N VAL A 40 11.14 6.04 -5.01
CA VAL A 40 12.34 5.74 -4.25
C VAL A 40 12.63 6.89 -3.29
N TYR A 41 12.88 6.58 -2.02
CA TYR A 41 13.21 7.53 -0.97
C TYR A 41 14.37 7.04 -0.10
N SER A 42 15.05 7.97 0.57
CA SER A 42 16.19 7.62 1.41
C SER A 42 15.76 6.84 2.65
N ARG A 43 16.48 5.75 2.93
CA ARG A 43 16.27 4.89 4.09
C ARG A 43 16.62 5.59 5.40
N LYS A 44 15.91 5.29 6.49
CA LYS A 44 16.32 5.77 7.83
C LYS A 44 17.60 5.05 8.30
N PRO A 45 18.66 5.77 8.70
CA PRO A 45 19.91 5.17 9.15
C PRO A 45 19.77 4.18 10.31
N SER A 46 18.78 4.37 11.20
CA SER A 46 18.56 3.52 12.39
C SER A 46 18.15 2.08 12.08
N LEU A 47 17.75 1.78 10.83
CA LEU A 47 17.45 0.41 10.38
C LEU A 47 18.70 -0.31 9.85
N MET A 48 19.76 0.41 9.47
CA MET A 48 20.99 -0.19 8.93
C MET A 48 21.76 -1.00 9.97
N ASP A 49 21.66 -0.65 11.26
CA ASP A 49 22.35 -1.37 12.34
C ASP A 49 21.73 -2.75 12.64
N ARG A 50 20.44 -2.95 12.37
CA ARG A 50 19.72 -4.21 12.60
C ARG A 50 19.79 -5.20 11.43
N GLN A 51 20.25 -4.73 10.27
CA GLN A 51 20.30 -5.48 9.03
C GLN A 51 21.72 -5.65 8.48
N ARG A 52 22.76 -5.56 9.34
CA ARG A 52 24.16 -5.80 8.91
C ARG A 52 24.36 -7.13 8.18
N ASP A 53 23.53 -8.12 8.47
CA ASP A 53 23.58 -9.45 7.87
C ASP A 53 22.54 -9.66 6.74
N SER A 54 21.76 -8.62 6.38
CA SER A 54 20.85 -8.67 5.23
C SER A 54 21.66 -8.63 3.92
N PRO A 55 21.37 -9.51 2.95
CA PRO A 55 22.00 -9.44 1.63
C PRO A 55 21.56 -8.20 0.83
N TYR A 56 20.52 -7.50 1.29
CA TYR A 56 19.97 -6.29 0.68
C TYR A 56 20.29 -5.08 1.58
N PHE A 57 21.15 -4.16 1.10
CA PHE A 57 21.73 -3.06 1.89
C PHE A 57 21.63 -1.70 1.18
N ASP A 58 20.72 -1.53 0.22
CA ASP A 58 20.56 -0.23 -0.43
C ASP A 58 20.25 0.88 0.60
N SER A 59 20.88 2.03 0.41
CA SER A 59 20.63 3.27 1.16
C SER A 59 19.24 3.87 0.91
N ASN A 60 18.48 3.30 -0.02
CA ASN A 60 17.14 3.71 -0.39
C ASN A 60 16.14 2.56 -0.21
N GLU A 61 14.90 2.97 0.07
CA GLU A 61 13.71 2.13 0.10
C GLU A 61 12.69 2.68 -0.90
N SER A 62 11.67 1.88 -1.21
CA SER A 62 10.67 2.26 -2.20
C SER A 62 9.26 1.89 -1.79
N LEU A 63 8.31 2.70 -2.27
CA LEU A 63 6.90 2.31 -2.38
C LEU A 63 6.66 1.86 -3.80
N VAL A 64 6.16 0.64 -3.96
CA VAL A 64 5.91 0.03 -5.26
C VAL A 64 4.43 -0.32 -5.36
N THR A 65 3.77 0.12 -6.44
CA THR A 65 2.41 -0.29 -6.79
C THR A 65 2.44 -0.93 -8.17
N ILE A 66 2.13 -2.22 -8.25
CA ILE A 66 2.04 -2.97 -9.51
C ILE A 66 0.58 -3.08 -9.90
N HIS A 67 0.20 -2.51 -11.03
CA HIS A 67 -1.13 -2.59 -11.61
C HIS A 67 -1.14 -3.62 -12.75
N TYR A 68 -1.99 -4.65 -12.64
CA TYR A 68 -2.13 -5.70 -13.65
C TYR A 68 -3.60 -6.12 -13.83
N ASN A 69 -3.93 -6.82 -14.91
CA ASN A 69 -5.27 -7.39 -15.14
C ASN A 69 -5.10 -8.83 -15.66
N PRO A 70 -5.38 -9.85 -14.82
CA PRO A 70 -5.11 -11.23 -15.18
C PRO A 70 -6.07 -11.80 -16.25
N CYS A 71 -7.11 -11.05 -16.63
CA CYS A 71 -8.17 -11.51 -17.54
C CYS A 71 -8.11 -10.85 -18.94
N LEU A 72 -7.11 -10.02 -19.25
CA LEU A 72 -6.98 -9.40 -20.58
C LEU A 72 -6.46 -10.41 -21.61
N ASP A 73 -7.33 -10.77 -22.55
CA ASP A 73 -6.97 -11.54 -23.73
C ASP A 73 -6.16 -10.69 -24.74
N SER A 74 -5.33 -11.35 -25.55
CA SER A 74 -4.39 -10.77 -26.53
C SER A 74 -4.95 -9.74 -27.53
N SER A 75 -6.27 -9.63 -27.64
CA SER A 75 -6.98 -8.75 -28.57
C SER A 75 -7.73 -7.59 -27.89
N ALA A 76 -7.80 -7.58 -26.55
CA ALA A 76 -8.49 -6.56 -25.76
C ALA A 76 -7.48 -5.64 -25.05
N GLN A 77 -7.86 -4.35 -24.99
CA GLN A 77 -7.07 -3.20 -24.57
C GLN A 77 -6.09 -3.46 -23.42
N HIS A 78 -4.82 -3.10 -23.64
CA HIS A 78 -3.80 -3.00 -22.60
C HIS A 78 -4.32 -2.23 -21.38
N ILE A 79 -3.80 -2.55 -20.20
CA ILE A 79 -3.87 -1.63 -19.06
C ILE A 79 -3.34 -0.30 -19.55
N SER A 80 -4.14 0.76 -19.40
CA SER A 80 -3.77 2.04 -19.99
C SER A 80 -2.46 2.53 -19.36
N PRO A 81 -1.44 2.87 -20.15
CA PRO A 81 -0.22 3.47 -19.63
C PRO A 81 -0.46 4.88 -19.05
N ASP A 82 -1.69 5.41 -19.17
CA ASP A 82 -2.08 6.75 -18.70
C ASP A 82 -2.43 6.80 -17.20
N ASP A 83 -2.09 5.77 -16.43
CA ASP A 83 -2.16 5.81 -14.97
C ASP A 83 -1.45 7.07 -14.46
N ARG A 84 -2.19 7.91 -13.72
CA ARG A 84 -1.64 9.14 -13.15
C ARG A 84 -1.06 8.83 -11.78
N VAL A 85 0.24 9.06 -11.66
CA VAL A 85 0.99 8.80 -10.43
C VAL A 85 1.32 10.11 -9.72
N LEU A 86 1.10 10.14 -8.41
CA LEU A 86 1.48 11.26 -7.56
C LEU A 86 2.16 10.75 -6.28
N TRP A 87 3.29 11.36 -5.96
CA TRP A 87 3.99 11.17 -4.71
C TRP A 87 3.61 12.25 -3.69
N THR A 88 3.23 11.83 -2.49
CA THR A 88 3.03 12.71 -1.33
C THR A 88 4.06 12.36 -0.25
N PRO A 89 5.15 13.15 -0.10
CA PRO A 89 6.13 12.93 0.94
C PRO A 89 5.59 13.31 2.32
N CYS A 90 6.03 12.61 3.37
CA CYS A 90 5.86 13.12 4.73
C CYS A 90 6.85 14.29 4.97
N PRO A 91 6.38 15.50 5.36
CA PRO A 91 7.25 16.66 5.50
C PRO A 91 8.36 16.51 6.56
N THR A 92 8.15 15.64 7.54
CA THR A 92 9.02 15.49 8.72
C THR A 92 9.68 14.11 8.80
N ASP A 93 9.39 13.22 7.85
CA ASP A 93 9.91 11.85 7.83
C ASP A 93 10.18 11.42 6.38
N ALA A 94 11.43 11.61 5.93
CA ALA A 94 11.82 11.32 4.55
C ALA A 94 11.69 9.84 4.15
N GLY A 95 11.53 8.93 5.12
CA GLY A 95 11.31 7.50 4.87
C GLY A 95 9.84 7.09 4.75
N LYS A 96 8.90 8.04 4.79
CA LYS A 96 7.46 7.78 4.87
C LYS A 96 6.70 8.67 3.88
N GLY A 97 5.55 8.20 3.42
CA GLY A 97 4.73 8.94 2.46
C GLY A 97 3.64 8.10 1.81
N ALA A 98 3.12 8.58 0.68
CA ALA A 98 2.07 7.92 -0.06
C ALA A 98 2.30 7.99 -1.58
N LEU A 99 2.17 6.86 -2.26
CA LEU A 99 2.14 6.76 -3.72
C LEU A 99 0.68 6.58 -4.17
N THR A 100 0.13 7.62 -4.78
CA THR A 100 -1.24 7.63 -5.31
C THR A 100 -1.22 7.32 -6.80
N VAL A 101 -1.95 6.27 -7.20
CA VAL A 101 -2.16 5.87 -8.59
C VAL A 101 -3.63 6.03 -8.92
N MET A 102 -3.95 6.86 -9.90
CA MET A 102 -5.31 7.00 -10.45
C MET A 102 -5.36 6.34 -11.82
N THR A 103 -6.17 5.30 -11.96
CA THR A 103 -6.30 4.55 -13.22
C THR A 103 -7.33 5.18 -14.14
N THR A 104 -7.31 4.78 -15.41
CA THR A 104 -8.28 5.26 -16.41
C THR A 104 -9.71 4.78 -16.16
N SER A 105 -9.92 3.72 -15.37
CA SER A 105 -11.24 3.29 -14.93
C SER A 105 -11.85 4.22 -13.87
N GLY A 106 -11.05 5.15 -13.34
CA GLY A 106 -11.45 6.06 -12.27
C GLY A 106 -11.20 5.51 -10.86
N LEU A 107 -10.57 4.34 -10.72
CA LEU A 107 -10.13 3.82 -9.43
C LEU A 107 -8.86 4.55 -8.95
N THR A 108 -8.85 4.95 -7.69
CA THR A 108 -7.66 5.52 -7.04
C THR A 108 -7.10 4.55 -6.00
N VAL A 109 -5.82 4.20 -6.13
CA VAL A 109 -5.09 3.41 -5.14
C VAL A 109 -4.06 4.30 -4.45
N VAL A 110 -4.11 4.36 -3.12
CA VAL A 110 -3.14 5.10 -2.30
C VAL A 110 -2.33 4.09 -1.50
N ASN A 111 -1.13 3.78 -1.99
CA ASN A 111 -0.17 2.94 -1.28
C ASN A 111 0.57 3.82 -0.26
N VAL A 112 0.33 3.60 1.03
CA VAL A 112 0.84 4.44 2.11
C VAL A 112 1.85 3.72 2.99
N HIS A 113 2.70 4.54 3.59
CA HIS A 113 3.57 4.13 4.67
C HIS A 113 3.61 5.25 5.71
N VAL A 114 2.79 5.11 6.75
CA VAL A 114 2.45 6.21 7.66
C VAL A 114 3.48 6.27 8.82
N PRO A 115 4.01 7.45 9.19
CA PRO A 115 4.95 7.57 10.32
C PRO A 115 4.33 7.19 11.66
N TYR A 116 5.05 6.48 12.56
CA TYR A 116 4.59 6.23 13.93
C TYR A 116 4.28 7.51 14.74
N ASP A 117 5.05 8.58 14.51
CA ASP A 117 4.82 9.85 15.19
C ASP A 117 3.47 10.47 14.78
N ASN A 118 2.67 10.87 15.76
CA ASN A 118 1.31 11.35 15.53
C ASN A 118 1.29 12.67 14.75
N GLN A 119 2.23 13.57 15.00
CA GLN A 119 2.29 14.87 14.31
C GLN A 119 2.70 14.68 12.85
N ALA A 120 3.76 13.89 12.61
CA ALA A 120 4.24 13.54 11.27
C ALA A 120 3.15 12.83 10.45
N ALA A 121 2.42 11.89 11.07
CA ALA A 121 1.31 11.21 10.42
C ALA A 121 0.16 12.14 10.06
N THR A 122 -0.23 13.04 10.98
CA THR A 122 -1.28 14.02 10.73
C THR A 122 -0.91 14.91 9.54
N LEU A 123 0.33 15.38 9.48
CA LEU A 123 0.86 16.19 8.38
C LEU A 123 0.90 15.43 7.05
N LEU A 124 1.26 14.14 7.06
CA LEU A 124 1.19 13.31 5.85
C LEU A 124 -0.26 13.17 5.38
N LEU A 125 -1.17 12.73 6.26
CA LEU A 125 -2.56 12.45 5.93
C LEU A 125 -3.32 13.70 5.45
N SER A 126 -2.96 14.90 5.94
CA SER A 126 -3.55 16.17 5.47
C SER A 126 -3.11 16.56 4.06
N ASN A 127 -1.96 16.07 3.61
CA ASN A 127 -1.38 16.40 2.30
C ASN A 127 -1.69 15.37 1.22
N ILE A 128 -2.21 14.19 1.58
CA ILE A 128 -2.68 13.20 0.62
C ILE A 128 -3.91 13.78 -0.10
N PRO A 129 -3.93 13.81 -1.44
CA PRO A 129 -5.08 14.27 -2.19
C PRO A 129 -6.15 13.18 -2.22
N TRP A 130 -6.92 13.09 -1.13
CA TRP A 130 -8.00 12.13 -1.00
C TRP A 130 -9.03 12.33 -2.12
N PRO A 131 -9.41 11.25 -2.84
CA PRO A 131 -10.42 11.34 -3.88
C PRO A 131 -11.81 11.62 -3.30
N GLU A 132 -12.70 12.14 -4.14
CA GLU A 132 -14.10 12.34 -3.77
C GLU A 132 -14.80 11.01 -3.49
N ASN A 133 -15.78 10.99 -2.57
CA ASN A 133 -16.47 9.76 -2.15
C ASN A 133 -17.22 9.01 -3.25
N SER A 134 -17.66 9.74 -4.28
CA SER A 134 -18.31 9.16 -5.44
C SER A 134 -17.36 8.30 -6.26
N ASN A 135 -16.05 8.51 -6.12
CA ASN A 135 -15.03 7.78 -6.85
C ASN A 135 -14.63 6.51 -6.09
N GLY A 136 -14.28 5.46 -6.83
CA GLY A 136 -13.73 4.25 -6.25
C GLY A 136 -12.34 4.55 -5.70
N PHE A 137 -12.09 4.21 -4.43
CA PHE A 137 -10.79 4.40 -3.82
C PHE A 137 -10.44 3.33 -2.80
N VAL A 138 -9.15 2.94 -2.80
CA VAL A 138 -8.54 2.01 -1.86
C VAL A 138 -7.23 2.62 -1.34
N CYS A 139 -7.09 2.76 -0.03
CA CYS A 139 -5.82 3.04 0.65
C CYS A 139 -5.35 1.78 1.36
N VAL A 140 -4.07 1.47 1.22
CA VAL A 140 -3.45 0.24 1.73
C VAL A 140 -1.99 0.48 2.05
N GLY A 141 -1.47 -0.28 3.00
CA GLY A 141 -0.06 -0.34 3.35
C GLY A 141 0.14 -0.37 4.85
N ASP A 142 1.35 -0.06 5.29
CA ASP A 142 1.68 0.02 6.71
C ASP A 142 1.19 1.35 7.29
N MET A 143 0.10 1.28 8.05
CA MET A 143 -0.54 2.43 8.68
C MET A 143 0.13 2.80 10.01
N ASN A 144 0.99 1.94 10.57
CA ASN A 144 1.64 2.10 11.87
C ASN A 144 0.71 2.51 13.02
N ARG A 145 -0.58 2.15 12.92
CA ARG A 145 -1.61 2.44 13.93
C ARG A 145 -2.87 1.62 13.69
N TYR A 146 -3.63 1.38 14.74
CA TYR A 146 -4.95 0.75 14.64
C TYR A 146 -5.94 1.58 13.84
N SER A 147 -6.84 0.91 13.12
CA SER A 147 -7.86 1.52 12.25
C SER A 147 -8.65 2.64 12.92
N LYS A 148 -9.10 2.47 14.17
CA LYS A 148 -9.82 3.53 14.91
C LYS A 148 -8.99 4.82 15.05
N GLY A 149 -7.69 4.69 15.29
CA GLY A 149 -6.77 5.84 15.43
C GLY A 149 -6.55 6.55 14.10
N LEU A 150 -6.30 5.80 13.02
CA LEU A 150 -6.14 6.36 11.68
C LEU A 150 -7.41 7.09 11.23
N MET A 151 -8.57 6.47 11.38
CA MET A 151 -9.84 7.05 10.96
C MET A 151 -10.16 8.36 11.70
N LYS A 152 -9.83 8.44 12.99
CA LYS A 152 -9.95 9.70 13.76
C LYS A 152 -9.07 10.79 13.17
N MET A 153 -7.82 10.48 12.85
CA MET A 153 -6.89 11.44 12.25
C MET A 153 -7.34 11.89 10.86
N ILE A 154 -7.78 10.96 10.00
CA ILE A 154 -8.28 11.31 8.68
C ILE A 154 -9.51 12.22 8.81
N ALA A 155 -10.43 11.92 9.72
CA ALA A 155 -11.60 12.77 9.98
C ALA A 155 -11.20 14.18 10.47
N GLU A 156 -10.17 14.29 11.31
CA GLU A 156 -9.65 15.57 11.82
C GLU A 156 -9.01 16.42 10.70
N VAL A 157 -8.25 15.81 9.78
CA VAL A 157 -7.53 16.56 8.73
C VAL A 157 -8.34 16.83 7.48
N THR A 158 -9.40 16.06 7.22
CA THR A 158 -10.25 16.24 6.04
C THR A 158 -11.35 17.27 6.22
N ASP A 159 -11.46 17.88 7.41
CA ASP A 159 -12.38 18.97 7.81
C ASP A 159 -13.85 18.65 7.47
N ASP A 160 -14.69 18.45 8.50
CA ASP A 160 -16.10 17.97 8.45
C ASP A 160 -17.08 18.78 7.54
N LYS A 161 -16.57 19.75 6.78
CA LYS A 161 -17.28 20.70 5.92
C LYS A 161 -17.50 20.24 4.47
N ARG A 162 -16.91 19.13 4.01
CA ARG A 162 -17.13 18.58 2.65
C ARG A 162 -18.04 17.34 2.59
N GLY A 163 -18.74 17.01 3.68
CA GLY A 163 -19.45 15.73 3.80
C GLY A 163 -18.41 14.64 3.96
N THR A 164 -18.04 14.40 5.22
CA THR A 164 -16.93 13.53 5.59
C THR A 164 -17.00 12.22 4.82
N HIS A 165 -15.86 11.90 4.26
CA HIS A 165 -15.64 10.69 3.51
C HIS A 165 -16.14 9.50 4.29
N GLN A 166 -17.17 8.83 3.77
CA GLN A 166 -17.59 7.55 4.32
C GLN A 166 -16.50 6.55 3.95
N LEU A 167 -15.43 6.60 4.73
CA LEU A 167 -14.27 5.74 4.67
C LEU A 167 -14.57 4.53 5.52
N TYR A 168 -14.25 3.37 4.98
CA TYR A 168 -14.54 2.11 5.63
C TYR A 168 -13.24 1.36 5.83
N PRO A 169 -12.69 1.32 7.06
CA PRO A 169 -11.56 0.45 7.35
C PRO A 169 -12.01 -1.00 7.24
N ILE A 170 -11.29 -1.80 6.46
CA ILE A 170 -11.49 -3.23 6.36
C ILE A 170 -10.64 -3.91 7.42
N LYS A 171 -11.30 -4.60 8.33
CA LYS A 171 -10.61 -5.41 9.34
C LYS A 171 -9.95 -6.60 8.66
N THR A 172 -8.79 -6.99 9.18
CA THR A 172 -8.13 -8.24 8.85
C THR A 172 -8.59 -9.35 9.80
N GLU A 173 -8.49 -10.60 9.35
CA GLU A 173 -8.92 -11.76 10.15
C GLU A 173 -7.98 -12.09 11.32
N LYS A 174 -6.70 -11.72 11.21
CA LYS A 174 -5.65 -11.95 12.21
C LYS A 174 -4.64 -10.78 12.21
N PRO A 175 -3.72 -10.71 13.20
CA PRO A 175 -2.68 -9.68 13.23
C PRO A 175 -1.84 -9.70 11.95
N THR A 176 -1.36 -8.54 11.53
CA THR A 176 -0.60 -8.37 10.29
C THR A 176 0.88 -8.16 10.52
N ARG A 177 1.31 -8.02 11.77
CA ARG A 177 2.72 -7.89 12.12
C ARG A 177 3.03 -8.60 13.43
N VAL A 178 4.21 -9.19 13.51
CA VAL A 178 4.79 -9.74 14.74
C VAL A 178 6.10 -9.03 15.06
N GLY A 179 6.06 -8.10 16.01
CA GLY A 179 7.23 -7.38 16.48
C GLY A 179 7.85 -8.02 17.72
N LEU A 180 9.17 -7.93 17.87
CA LEU A 180 9.88 -8.23 19.11
C LEU A 180 9.99 -6.95 19.96
N GLU A 181 9.43 -6.99 21.17
CA GLU A 181 9.58 -5.96 22.18
C GLU A 181 10.97 -6.00 22.83
N HIS A 182 11.35 -4.92 23.50
CA HIS A 182 12.66 -4.81 24.17
C HIS A 182 12.89 -5.86 25.28
N ASP A 183 11.83 -6.45 25.82
CA ASP A 183 11.87 -7.50 26.84
C ASP A 183 11.87 -8.92 26.24
N GLY A 184 11.93 -9.05 24.92
CA GLY A 184 11.91 -10.32 24.20
C GLY A 184 10.50 -10.91 24.02
N THR A 185 9.44 -10.19 24.42
CA THR A 185 8.06 -10.61 24.14
C THR A 185 7.69 -10.33 22.69
N HIS A 186 6.88 -11.21 22.10
CA HIS A 186 6.35 -11.00 20.76
C HIS A 186 5.02 -10.26 20.87
N ASN A 187 4.93 -9.10 20.24
CA ASN A 187 3.71 -8.31 20.15
C ASN A 187 3.09 -8.50 18.76
N LYS A 188 1.78 -8.78 18.73
CA LYS A 188 1.03 -8.97 17.49
C LYS A 188 0.14 -7.77 17.25
N THR A 189 0.33 -7.09 16.13
CA THR A 189 -0.37 -5.83 15.83
C THR A 189 -1.18 -5.89 14.53
N PHE A 190 -2.18 -5.03 14.42
CA PHE A 190 -3.08 -4.91 13.26
C PHE A 190 -2.86 -3.54 12.60
N ILE A 191 -1.69 -3.36 12.01
CA ILE A 191 -1.25 -2.05 11.48
C ILE A 191 -1.27 -1.98 9.96
N ASP A 192 -1.40 -3.13 9.28
CA ASP A 192 -1.61 -3.22 7.84
C ASP A 192 -3.09 -3.52 7.61
N TYR A 193 -3.77 -2.66 6.86
CA TYR A 193 -5.18 -2.86 6.51
C TYR A 193 -5.57 -1.95 5.36
N PHE A 194 -6.77 -2.19 4.83
CA PHE A 194 -7.35 -1.38 3.78
C PHE A 194 -8.31 -0.34 4.36
N VAL A 195 -8.36 0.84 3.74
CA VAL A 195 -9.45 1.82 3.90
C VAL A 195 -10.04 2.05 2.53
N ILE A 196 -11.36 1.86 2.39
CA ILE A 196 -12.04 1.99 1.10
C ILE A 196 -13.10 3.09 1.12
N SER A 197 -13.43 3.61 -0.06
CA SER A 197 -14.56 4.54 -0.22
C SER A 197 -15.92 3.82 -0.07
N ALA A 198 -16.96 4.62 0.16
CA ALA A 198 -18.32 4.12 0.30
C ALA A 198 -18.84 3.38 -0.92
N SER A 199 -18.44 3.81 -2.13
CA SER A 199 -18.84 3.19 -3.38
C SER A 199 -18.35 1.74 -3.50
N LEU A 200 -17.28 1.38 -2.81
CA LEU A 200 -16.71 0.02 -2.82
C LEU A 200 -17.18 -0.86 -1.65
N LYS A 201 -17.80 -0.29 -0.62
CA LYS A 201 -18.17 -1.00 0.61
C LYS A 201 -19.05 -2.22 0.38
N GLY A 202 -20.04 -2.12 -0.51
CA GLY A 202 -20.96 -3.22 -0.81
C GLY A 202 -20.32 -4.36 -1.62
N LEU A 203 -19.18 -4.09 -2.24
CA LEU A 203 -18.48 -4.99 -3.14
C LEU A 203 -17.32 -5.72 -2.45
N ALA A 204 -16.74 -5.14 -1.41
CA ALA A 204 -15.62 -5.72 -0.69
C ALA A 204 -16.00 -7.04 0.03
N ASN A 205 -15.16 -8.06 -0.13
CA ASN A 205 -15.16 -9.24 0.74
C ASN A 205 -14.50 -8.87 2.07
N TYR A 206 -15.17 -9.18 3.17
CA TYR A 206 -14.69 -8.89 4.52
C TYR A 206 -14.77 -10.13 5.42
N PRO A 207 -13.80 -10.35 6.33
CA PRO A 207 -12.57 -9.57 6.52
C PRO A 207 -11.57 -9.72 5.37
N ALA A 208 -10.57 -8.83 5.30
CA ALA A 208 -9.41 -9.03 4.43
C ALA A 208 -8.61 -10.25 4.90
N ILE A 209 -8.13 -11.03 3.93
CA ILE A 209 -7.36 -12.26 4.16
C ILE A 209 -5.94 -11.85 4.54
N VAL A 210 -5.37 -12.55 5.51
CA VAL A 210 -3.96 -12.38 5.89
C VAL A 210 -3.25 -13.69 5.63
N PHE A 211 -2.23 -13.67 4.79
CA PHE A 211 -1.46 -14.87 4.50
C PHE A 211 -0.61 -15.26 5.71
N ASP A 212 -0.34 -16.55 5.86
CA ASP A 212 0.59 -17.02 6.89
C ASP A 212 2.04 -16.62 6.55
N ASP A 213 2.88 -16.77 7.56
CA ASP A 213 4.30 -16.42 7.55
C ASP A 213 5.00 -16.84 6.26
N ILE A 214 5.63 -15.86 5.60
CA ILE A 214 6.45 -16.06 4.40
C ILE A 214 7.92 -16.38 4.75
N GLY A 215 8.19 -16.70 6.03
CA GLY A 215 9.51 -16.93 6.58
C GLY A 215 10.16 -15.63 7.06
N ASP A 216 11.47 -15.66 7.31
CA ASP A 216 12.26 -14.53 7.85
C ASP A 216 12.42 -13.32 6.88
N ILE A 217 11.53 -13.18 5.89
CA ILE A 217 11.57 -12.14 4.85
C ILE A 217 11.01 -10.81 5.37
N SER A 218 10.00 -10.85 6.25
CA SER A 218 9.37 -9.65 6.81
C SER A 218 8.73 -9.94 8.16
N ASP A 219 8.73 -8.97 9.07
CA ASP A 219 7.92 -9.01 10.29
C ASP A 219 6.43 -8.71 10.05
N HIS A 220 6.06 -8.35 8.80
CA HIS A 220 4.69 -8.13 8.34
C HIS A 220 4.17 -9.29 7.47
N TYR A 221 2.90 -9.62 7.64
CA TYR A 221 2.20 -10.60 6.83
C TYR A 221 1.48 -9.94 5.65
N PRO A 222 1.55 -10.53 4.44
CA PRO A 222 0.82 -10.03 3.30
C PRO A 222 -0.70 -10.06 3.54
N ILE A 223 -1.40 -9.05 3.04
CA ILE A 223 -2.87 -8.94 3.14
C ILE A 223 -3.53 -8.84 1.78
N LEU A 224 -4.72 -9.43 1.63
CA LEU A 224 -5.51 -9.44 0.39
C LEU A 224 -6.93 -8.96 0.67
N LEU A 225 -7.39 -8.05 -0.20
CA LEU A 225 -8.78 -7.63 -0.28
C LEU A 225 -9.32 -7.97 -1.67
N GLU A 226 -10.36 -8.80 -1.69
CA GLU A 226 -11.10 -9.14 -2.91
C GLU A 226 -12.39 -8.33 -2.98
N PHE A 227 -12.82 -8.02 -4.21
CA PHE A 227 -14.12 -7.43 -4.49
C PHE A 227 -14.96 -8.43 -5.28
N LYS A 228 -16.27 -8.47 -5.01
CA LYS A 228 -17.22 -9.33 -5.72
C LYS A 228 -17.34 -8.90 -7.18
N ASP A 229 -17.41 -9.88 -8.07
CA ASP A 229 -17.76 -9.66 -9.48
C ASP A 229 -19.17 -9.06 -9.59
N GLN A 230 -19.31 -8.03 -10.44
CA GLN A 230 -20.61 -7.49 -10.86
C GLN A 230 -21.05 -8.09 -12.19
#